data_AF-A0A952QLS7-F1
#
_entry.id   AF-A0A952QLS7-F1
#
_cell.length_a   1.000
_cell.length_b   1.000
_cell.length_c   1.000
_cell.angle_alpha   90.00
_cell.angle_beta   90.00
_cell.angle_gamma   90.00
#
_symmetry.space_group_name_H-M   'P 1'
#
loop_
_entity.id
_entity.type
_entity.pdbx_description
1 polymer ?
#
loop_
_entity_poly.entity_id
_entity_poly.type
_entity_poly.pdbx_seq_one_letter_code
_entity_poly.pdbx_strand_id
1 'polypeptide(L)'
;MKPWKIALFILIPLIIVVAFGAMAVSGSKLAQKKVLDDLVKSSVQKVSRGDVAIKVVETGSLEALSTVEVKSQVGGRVARLLVDEGDYVEKGQLVAVIDPQQTELQVQQSRAQLDGANSSVRQIDVQIAQRRVTAKTNLEKAKIRVKQLELELNAQPTLTNASIRSAQTALESAQKSYDLLVKVTQPNQRTSSETARQDAQNNVNQAQLEADRQQGLYAKGYVSKREVEQADLSLELAKTKLRQAGEALQRLDNEQRLERERAQKQIDQAQADLDRAKANSFVDQTKKQDYQTAVQNLRDAEAALKDVDALVEQRRGSKASVAQIESSLNENLRLLGETEVRAPISGVVTKRYVQMGELVNALSTFSAGSPIVKIEDRSKMIVKLEINEIDVARLLTDMEAEITVDALPDSTFTGRVTKISPAQIENAAGVGGDPVVKYAVEVTLDRVEPKLKSGMSAKCDITPSQRKDVLRLPLAFVGMENGQSYVMLYDPKEVPKADPKKPLEKPQLKGIRKDIEVGLKDQAFIEIRGGLKEGDQVVRPPFGGPARKGMMQFGPGDDEENKEGENKDGQSSSSSSSKSESGKAGKE
;
A
#
# COMPACT_ATOMS: atom_id res chain seq x y z
N MET A 1 49.84 121.20 51.69
CA MET A 1 48.48 120.72 52.06
C MET A 1 48.54 120.05 53.43
N LYS A 2 47.56 120.28 54.31
CA LYS A 2 47.54 119.88 55.73
C LYS A 2 47.46 118.33 55.92
N PRO A 3 48.10 117.76 56.97
CA PRO A 3 48.34 116.31 57.12
C PRO A 3 47.08 115.43 57.28
N TRP A 4 45.91 115.99 57.61
CA TRP A 4 44.67 115.21 57.76
C TRP A 4 44.12 114.67 56.41
N LYS A 5 44.41 115.31 55.28
CA LYS A 5 43.92 114.81 53.97
C LYS A 5 44.60 113.51 53.50
N ILE A 6 45.76 113.15 54.06
CA ILE A 6 46.49 111.92 53.71
C ILE A 6 45.94 110.71 54.51
N ALA A 7 45.51 110.91 55.75
CA ALA A 7 44.90 109.86 56.56
C ALA A 7 43.57 109.38 55.97
N LEU A 8 42.77 110.27 55.38
CA LEU A 8 41.48 109.91 54.76
C LEU A 8 41.64 109.08 53.47
N PHE A 9 42.73 109.26 52.73
CA PHE A 9 42.99 108.54 51.48
C PHE A 9 43.49 107.09 51.69
N ILE A 10 44.03 106.78 52.88
CA ILE A 10 44.53 105.44 53.22
C ILE A 10 43.46 104.61 53.95
N LEU A 11 42.57 105.26 54.71
CA LEU A 11 41.60 104.55 55.57
C LEU A 11 40.35 104.06 54.81
N ILE A 12 39.93 104.79 53.77
CA ILE A 12 38.82 104.40 52.90
C ILE A 12 39.11 103.10 52.12
N PRO A 13 40.27 102.94 51.44
CA PRO A 13 40.57 101.67 50.78
C PRO A 13 40.74 100.52 51.77
N LEU A 14 41.24 100.77 52.98
CA LEU A 14 41.37 99.73 54.01
C LEU A 14 40.00 99.21 54.48
N ILE A 15 39.03 100.10 54.71
CA ILE A 15 37.66 99.69 55.09
C ILE A 15 36.97 98.95 53.94
N ILE A 16 37.18 99.37 52.69
CA ILE A 16 36.65 98.66 51.52
C ILE A 16 37.28 97.27 51.42
N VAL A 17 38.58 97.11 51.65
CA VAL A 17 39.26 95.80 51.65
C VAL A 17 38.75 94.90 52.79
N VAL A 18 38.49 95.45 53.98
CA VAL A 18 37.92 94.67 55.10
C VAL A 18 36.46 94.29 54.85
N ALA A 19 35.65 95.19 54.27
CA ALA A 19 34.26 94.91 53.90
C ALA A 19 34.17 93.89 52.74
N PHE A 20 35.06 93.98 51.74
CA PHE A 20 35.16 93.00 50.65
C PHE A 20 35.66 91.65 51.15
N GLY A 21 36.60 91.64 52.11
CA GLY A 21 37.05 90.44 52.81
C GLY A 21 35.93 89.78 53.62
N ALA A 22 35.11 90.55 54.33
CA ALA A 22 33.97 90.04 55.09
C ALA A 22 32.83 89.52 54.18
N MET A 23 32.58 90.16 53.04
CA MET A 23 31.64 89.67 52.02
C MET A 23 32.14 88.39 51.33
N ALA A 24 33.44 88.29 51.01
CA ALA A 24 34.01 87.08 50.40
C ALA A 24 33.98 85.86 51.35
N VAL A 25 34.19 86.08 52.65
CA VAL A 25 34.13 85.01 53.66
C VAL A 25 32.69 84.62 54.03
N SER A 26 31.71 85.54 53.95
CA SER A 26 30.29 85.18 54.14
C SER A 26 29.64 84.58 52.89
N GLY A 27 30.04 85.04 51.70
CA GLY A 27 29.59 84.48 50.42
C GLY A 27 30.05 83.03 50.21
N SER A 28 31.26 82.69 50.67
CA SER A 28 31.76 81.30 50.64
C SER A 28 31.02 80.37 51.61
N LYS A 29 30.60 80.85 52.79
CA LYS A 29 29.78 80.04 53.73
C LYS A 29 28.34 79.81 53.24
N LEU A 30 27.69 80.80 52.61
CA LEU A 30 26.35 80.62 52.02
C LEU A 30 26.38 79.73 50.77
N ALA A 31 27.39 79.86 49.92
CA ALA A 31 27.59 78.98 48.77
C ALA A 31 27.84 77.53 49.19
N GLN A 32 28.64 77.30 50.25
CA GLN A 32 28.86 75.96 50.81
C GLN A 32 27.59 75.31 51.37
N LYS A 33 26.73 76.07 52.06
CA LYS A 33 25.46 75.53 52.58
C LYS A 33 24.51 75.13 51.45
N LYS A 34 24.45 75.93 50.38
CA LYS A 34 23.64 75.63 49.19
C LYS A 34 24.16 74.43 48.40
N VAL A 35 25.49 74.28 48.28
CA VAL A 35 26.14 73.12 47.65
C VAL A 35 25.88 71.84 48.46
N LEU A 36 25.90 71.92 49.79
CA LEU A 36 25.62 70.78 50.65
C LEU A 36 24.14 70.36 50.61
N ASP A 37 23.21 71.32 50.62
CA ASP A 37 21.77 71.06 50.48
C ASP A 37 21.44 70.46 49.09
N ASP A 38 22.04 70.96 48.01
CA ASP A 38 21.88 70.37 46.67
C ASP A 38 22.48 68.96 46.58
N LEU A 39 23.60 68.71 47.25
CA LEU A 39 24.26 67.40 47.29
C LEU A 39 23.46 66.36 48.08
N VAL A 40 22.81 66.76 49.19
CA VAL A 40 21.85 65.92 49.93
C VAL A 40 20.63 65.64 49.06
N LYS A 41 20.09 66.66 48.38
CA LYS A 41 18.91 66.50 47.52
C LYS A 41 19.14 65.62 46.29
N SER A 42 20.35 65.60 45.73
CA SER A 42 20.69 64.77 44.57
C SER A 42 21.20 63.38 44.92
N SER A 43 21.64 63.15 46.16
CA SER A 43 22.34 61.93 46.56
C SER A 43 21.59 61.11 47.60
N VAL A 44 20.48 61.63 48.15
CA VAL A 44 19.60 60.92 49.07
C VAL A 44 18.31 60.54 48.35
N GLN A 45 18.01 59.25 48.33
CA GLN A 45 16.76 58.72 47.80
C GLN A 45 15.91 58.17 48.94
N LYS A 46 14.61 58.50 48.93
CA LYS A 46 13.65 57.95 49.90
C LYS A 46 13.14 56.60 49.39
N VAL A 47 13.10 55.60 50.27
CA VAL A 47 12.42 54.32 50.01
C VAL A 47 10.93 54.60 49.87
N SER A 48 10.35 54.21 48.75
CA SER A 48 8.94 54.46 48.41
C SER A 48 8.26 53.18 48.00
N ARG A 49 6.93 53.10 48.19
CA ARG A 49 6.15 52.02 47.62
C ARG A 49 5.81 52.29 46.16
N GLY A 50 5.76 51.22 45.38
CA GLY A 50 5.26 51.27 44.02
C GLY A 50 5.43 49.93 43.33
N ASP A 51 4.98 49.89 42.09
CA ASP A 51 5.02 48.65 41.33
C ASP A 51 6.42 48.40 40.78
N VAL A 52 6.82 47.14 40.78
CA VAL A 52 8.02 46.63 40.12
C VAL A 52 7.57 45.50 39.21
N ALA A 53 7.81 45.64 37.91
CA ALA A 53 7.44 44.66 36.91
C ALA A 53 8.66 44.33 36.05
N ILE A 54 8.86 43.06 35.74
CA ILE A 54 9.79 42.68 34.68
C ILE A 54 8.99 42.76 33.39
N LYS A 55 9.42 43.61 32.47
CA LYS A 55 8.86 43.66 31.11
C LYS A 55 9.90 43.10 30.13
N VAL A 56 9.46 42.18 29.30
CA VAL A 56 10.20 41.70 28.13
C VAL A 56 9.56 42.37 26.93
N VAL A 57 10.31 43.26 26.28
CA VAL A 57 9.83 44.06 25.16
C VAL A 57 10.62 43.65 23.94
N GLU A 58 9.93 43.04 22.98
CA GLU A 58 10.54 42.56 21.74
C GLU A 58 9.68 42.94 20.54
N THR A 59 10.32 43.07 19.38
CA THR A 59 9.63 43.29 18.11
C THR A 59 9.57 41.99 17.30
N GLY A 60 8.47 41.81 16.58
CA GLY A 60 8.21 40.61 15.80
C GLY A 60 7.38 40.89 14.56
N SER A 61 7.17 39.86 13.75
CA SER A 61 6.31 39.91 12.57
C SER A 61 4.92 39.37 12.88
N LEU A 62 3.88 40.07 12.44
CA LEU A 62 2.51 39.59 12.47
C LEU A 62 2.29 38.61 11.31
N GLU A 63 1.84 37.39 11.58
CA GLU A 63 1.61 36.34 10.59
C GLU A 63 0.24 35.68 10.79
N ALA A 64 -0.35 35.17 9.71
CA ALA A 64 -1.54 34.35 9.79
C ALA A 64 -1.20 33.00 10.43
N LEU A 65 -2.09 32.50 11.30
CA LEU A 65 -1.88 31.22 12.00
C LEU A 65 -1.79 30.04 11.02
N SER A 66 -2.61 30.04 9.96
CA SER A 66 -2.63 28.99 8.96
C SER A 66 -2.37 29.57 7.58
N THR A 67 -1.29 29.11 6.96
CA THR A 67 -0.85 29.53 5.64
C THR A 67 -0.57 28.29 4.82
N VAL A 68 -1.12 28.21 3.60
CA VAL A 68 -0.91 27.06 2.71
C VAL A 68 -0.58 27.56 1.31
N GLU A 69 0.48 26.99 0.73
CA GLU A 69 0.77 27.12 -0.69
C GLU A 69 0.05 26.02 -1.46
N VAL A 70 -0.88 26.41 -2.32
CA VAL A 70 -1.58 25.49 -3.19
C VAL A 70 -0.69 25.24 -4.40
N LYS A 71 -0.26 23.99 -4.56
CA LYS A 71 0.63 23.56 -5.62
C LYS A 71 -0.09 22.67 -6.61
N SER A 72 0.38 22.64 -7.85
CA SER A 72 -0.16 21.71 -8.82
C SER A 72 0.33 20.28 -8.59
N GLN A 73 -0.60 19.32 -8.62
CA GLN A 73 -0.26 17.89 -8.67
C GLN A 73 -0.03 17.41 -10.11
N VAL A 74 -0.58 18.10 -11.12
CA VAL A 74 -0.50 17.71 -12.54
C VAL A 74 0.31 18.73 -13.33
N GLY A 75 1.14 18.26 -14.27
CA GLY A 75 1.90 19.13 -15.15
C GLY A 75 1.06 19.57 -16.33
N GLY A 76 1.15 20.84 -16.72
CA GLY A 76 0.37 21.34 -17.85
C GLY A 76 0.39 22.86 -17.93
N ARG A 77 -0.29 23.42 -18.92
CA ARG A 77 -0.48 24.87 -19.02
C ARG A 77 -1.67 25.29 -18.17
N VAL A 78 -1.55 26.43 -17.48
CA VAL A 78 -2.68 27.02 -16.76
C VAL A 78 -3.71 27.53 -17.78
N ALA A 79 -4.80 26.79 -17.96
CA ALA A 79 -5.85 27.14 -18.91
C ALA A 79 -6.68 28.32 -18.38
N ARG A 80 -7.01 28.32 -17.08
CA ARG A 80 -7.75 29.40 -16.41
C ARG A 80 -7.25 29.60 -15.00
N LEU A 81 -7.26 30.86 -14.56
CA LEU A 81 -7.02 31.25 -13.17
C LEU A 81 -8.22 32.08 -12.73
N LEU A 82 -8.88 31.67 -11.65
CA LEU A 82 -10.22 32.15 -11.26
C LEU A 82 -10.20 33.06 -10.05
N VAL A 83 -9.03 33.28 -9.46
CA VAL A 83 -8.85 34.07 -8.24
C VAL A 83 -7.68 35.02 -8.43
N ASP A 84 -7.82 36.23 -7.90
CA ASP A 84 -6.80 37.24 -7.88
C ASP A 84 -6.26 37.48 -6.46
N GLU A 85 -5.15 38.20 -6.35
CA GLU A 85 -4.57 38.56 -5.06
C GLU A 85 -5.53 39.50 -4.31
N GLY A 86 -5.87 39.13 -3.07
CA GLY A 86 -6.84 39.83 -2.23
C GLY A 86 -8.22 39.18 -2.19
N ASP A 87 -8.51 38.23 -3.09
CA ASP A 87 -9.80 37.52 -3.08
C ASP A 87 -9.91 36.57 -1.89
N TYR A 88 -11.11 36.49 -1.32
CA TYR A 88 -11.45 35.47 -0.33
C TYR A 88 -11.93 34.20 -1.02
N VAL A 89 -11.38 33.06 -0.64
CA VAL A 89 -11.73 31.74 -1.15
C VAL A 89 -12.22 30.84 -0.03
N GLU A 90 -13.21 30.01 -0.32
CA GLU A 90 -13.69 28.96 0.57
C GLU A 90 -12.92 27.65 0.34
N LYS A 91 -12.83 26.81 1.37
CA LYS A 91 -12.28 25.46 1.25
C LYS A 91 -13.03 24.66 0.18
N GLY A 92 -12.28 24.15 -0.80
CA GLY A 92 -12.79 23.39 -1.95
C GLY A 92 -13.17 24.24 -3.16
N GLN A 93 -13.14 25.58 -3.04
CA GLN A 93 -13.39 26.48 -4.16
C GLN A 93 -12.34 26.29 -5.26
N LEU A 94 -12.78 26.36 -6.52
CA LEU A 94 -11.91 26.24 -7.69
C LEU A 94 -11.05 27.50 -7.83
N VAL A 95 -9.74 27.31 -7.85
CA VAL A 95 -8.72 28.36 -7.89
C VAL A 95 -8.15 28.48 -9.30
N ALA A 96 -7.75 27.35 -9.89
CA ALA A 96 -7.18 27.30 -11.23
C ALA A 96 -7.61 26.02 -11.95
N VAL A 97 -7.60 26.08 -13.28
CA VAL A 97 -7.81 24.92 -14.15
C VAL A 97 -6.57 24.77 -15.02
N ILE A 98 -5.96 23.60 -14.95
CA ILE A 98 -4.87 23.18 -15.80
C ILE A 98 -5.47 22.53 -17.04
N ASP A 99 -4.87 22.73 -18.21
CA ASP A 99 -5.34 22.17 -19.47
C ASP A 99 -5.54 20.63 -19.36
N PRO A 100 -6.77 20.12 -19.44
CA PRO A 100 -7.07 18.72 -19.18
C PRO A 100 -6.93 17.84 -20.42
N GLN A 101 -6.66 18.40 -21.61
CA GLN A 101 -6.75 17.67 -22.89
C GLN A 101 -5.98 16.35 -22.89
N GLN A 102 -4.73 16.34 -22.39
CA GLN A 102 -3.92 15.14 -22.35
C GLN A 102 -4.49 14.09 -21.39
N THR A 103 -4.98 14.52 -20.23
CA THR A 103 -5.53 13.64 -19.20
C THR A 103 -6.90 13.09 -19.62
N GLU A 104 -7.74 13.88 -20.28
CA GLU A 104 -9.00 13.43 -20.87
C GLU A 104 -8.79 12.36 -21.94
N LEU A 105 -7.82 12.56 -22.83
CA LEU A 105 -7.43 11.56 -23.83
C LEU A 105 -6.96 10.26 -23.15
N GLN A 106 -6.19 10.36 -22.06
CA GLN A 106 -5.74 9.20 -21.29
C GLN A 106 -6.90 8.45 -20.64
N VAL A 107 -7.88 9.18 -20.07
CA VAL A 107 -9.12 8.59 -19.53
C VAL A 107 -9.92 7.90 -20.64
N GLN A 108 -10.07 8.53 -21.81
CA GLN A 108 -10.77 7.96 -22.95
C GLN A 108 -10.10 6.66 -23.42
N GLN A 109 -8.77 6.64 -23.49
CA GLN A 109 -7.99 5.45 -23.86
C GLN A 109 -8.18 4.33 -22.83
N SER A 110 -8.04 4.62 -21.53
CA SER A 110 -8.24 3.62 -20.48
C SER A 110 -9.68 3.08 -20.44
N ARG A 111 -10.67 3.92 -20.74
CA ARG A 111 -12.07 3.49 -20.85
C ARG A 111 -12.29 2.55 -22.03
N ALA A 112 -11.72 2.85 -23.19
CA ALA A 112 -11.76 1.96 -24.35
C ALA A 112 -11.05 0.62 -24.08
N GLN A 113 -9.93 0.64 -23.36
CA GLN A 113 -9.23 -0.57 -22.91
C GLN A 113 -10.09 -1.39 -21.94
N LEU A 114 -10.78 -0.75 -21.00
CA LEU A 114 -11.70 -1.41 -20.08
C LEU A 114 -12.86 -2.07 -20.83
N ASP A 115 -13.46 -1.37 -21.79
CA ASP A 115 -14.54 -1.91 -22.62
C ASP A 115 -14.07 -3.10 -23.47
N GLY A 116 -12.86 -3.03 -24.01
CA GLY A 116 -12.20 -4.14 -24.71
C GLY A 116 -11.98 -5.35 -23.81
N ALA A 117 -11.45 -5.15 -22.61
CA ALA A 117 -11.21 -6.21 -21.63
C ALA A 117 -12.52 -6.87 -21.14
N ASN A 118 -13.54 -6.06 -20.86
CA ASN A 118 -14.88 -6.54 -20.53
C ASN A 118 -15.51 -7.36 -21.67
N SER A 119 -15.28 -6.95 -22.92
CA SER A 119 -15.73 -7.69 -24.09
C SER A 119 -15.02 -9.03 -24.25
N SER A 120 -13.72 -9.09 -23.94
CA SER A 120 -12.95 -10.34 -23.88
C SER A 120 -13.52 -11.31 -22.83
N VAL A 121 -13.83 -10.83 -21.62
CA VAL A 121 -14.50 -11.64 -20.58
C VAL A 121 -15.87 -12.15 -21.07
N ARG A 122 -16.66 -11.31 -21.74
CA ARG A 122 -17.96 -11.72 -22.32
C ARG A 122 -17.80 -12.81 -23.38
N GLN A 123 -16.79 -12.73 -24.24
CA GLN A 123 -16.51 -13.77 -25.23
C GLN A 123 -16.19 -15.11 -24.56
N ILE A 124 -15.37 -15.11 -23.51
CA ILE A 124 -15.05 -16.31 -22.74
C ILE A 124 -16.31 -16.85 -22.04
N ASP A 125 -17.16 -15.99 -21.48
CA ASP A 125 -18.42 -16.41 -20.85
C ASP A 125 -19.36 -17.14 -21.83
N VAL A 126 -19.48 -16.63 -23.06
CA VAL A 126 -20.24 -17.30 -24.13
C VAL A 126 -19.61 -18.65 -24.51
N GLN A 127 -18.27 -18.71 -24.64
CA GLN A 127 -17.57 -19.96 -24.93
C GLN A 127 -17.75 -21.02 -23.83
N ILE A 128 -17.67 -20.62 -22.55
CA ILE A 128 -17.95 -21.49 -21.40
C ILE A 128 -19.37 -22.03 -21.49
N ALA A 129 -20.36 -21.17 -21.73
CA ALA A 129 -21.76 -21.58 -21.80
C ALA A 129 -21.99 -22.60 -22.94
N GLN A 130 -21.48 -22.31 -24.13
CA GLN A 130 -21.58 -23.21 -25.29
C GLN A 130 -20.88 -24.54 -25.03
N ARG A 131 -19.62 -24.52 -24.58
CA ARG A 131 -18.83 -25.73 -24.30
C ARG A 131 -19.49 -26.58 -23.22
N ARG A 132 -20.03 -25.95 -22.16
CA ARG A 132 -20.73 -26.64 -21.07
C ARG A 132 -22.00 -27.33 -21.54
N VAL A 133 -22.81 -26.67 -22.37
CA VAL A 133 -24.04 -27.28 -22.90
C VAL A 133 -23.71 -28.47 -23.79
N THR A 134 -22.74 -28.32 -24.70
CA THR A 134 -22.31 -29.41 -25.59
C THR A 134 -21.70 -30.57 -24.82
N ALA A 135 -20.82 -30.30 -23.85
CA ALA A 135 -20.19 -31.34 -23.03
C ALA A 135 -21.20 -32.10 -22.18
N LYS A 136 -22.15 -31.42 -21.52
CA LYS A 136 -23.24 -32.07 -20.77
C LYS A 136 -24.11 -32.95 -21.67
N THR A 137 -24.46 -32.45 -22.85
CA THR A 137 -25.29 -33.19 -23.81
C THR A 137 -24.58 -34.46 -24.29
N ASN A 138 -23.28 -34.36 -24.60
CA ASN A 138 -22.48 -35.50 -25.03
C ASN A 138 -22.29 -36.51 -23.90
N LEU A 139 -22.09 -36.04 -22.67
CA LEU A 139 -22.01 -36.89 -21.49
C LEU A 139 -23.29 -37.72 -21.31
N GLU A 140 -24.45 -37.07 -21.36
CA GLU A 140 -25.73 -37.77 -21.20
C GLU A 140 -25.96 -38.78 -22.33
N LYS A 141 -25.65 -38.43 -23.59
CA LYS A 141 -25.69 -39.39 -24.72
C LYS A 141 -24.76 -40.58 -24.50
N ALA A 142 -23.53 -40.34 -24.03
CA ALA A 142 -22.56 -41.40 -23.75
C ALA A 142 -23.02 -42.32 -22.62
N LYS A 143 -23.56 -41.76 -21.52
CA LYS A 143 -24.13 -42.54 -20.40
C LYS A 143 -25.27 -43.44 -20.86
N ILE A 144 -26.21 -42.89 -21.65
CA ILE A 144 -27.32 -43.67 -22.20
C ILE A 144 -26.80 -44.79 -23.09
N ARG A 145 -25.81 -44.52 -23.95
CA ARG A 145 -25.22 -45.52 -24.84
C ARG A 145 -24.52 -46.65 -24.09
N VAL A 146 -23.74 -46.32 -23.06
CA VAL A 146 -23.10 -47.31 -22.17
C VAL A 146 -24.16 -48.19 -21.51
N LYS A 147 -25.21 -47.59 -20.95
CA LYS A 147 -26.31 -48.33 -20.30
C LYS A 147 -27.04 -49.26 -21.28
N GLN A 148 -27.29 -48.82 -22.51
CA GLN A 148 -27.89 -49.66 -23.56
C GLN A 148 -27.00 -50.85 -23.90
N LEU A 149 -25.71 -50.61 -24.13
CA LEU A 149 -24.76 -51.67 -24.48
C LEU A 149 -24.49 -52.63 -23.31
N GLU A 150 -24.54 -52.16 -22.08
CA GLU A 150 -24.45 -53.01 -20.88
C GLU A 150 -25.62 -54.01 -20.83
N LEU A 151 -26.85 -53.55 -21.12
CA LEU A 151 -28.02 -54.42 -21.20
C LEU A 151 -27.90 -55.44 -22.34
N GLU A 152 -27.45 -55.00 -23.52
CA GLU A 152 -27.21 -55.90 -24.66
C GLU A 152 -26.14 -56.95 -24.33
N LEU A 153 -25.02 -56.53 -23.72
CA LEU A 153 -23.91 -57.41 -23.34
C LEU A 153 -24.33 -58.47 -22.31
N ASN A 154 -25.20 -58.11 -21.37
CA ASN A 154 -25.72 -59.03 -20.37
C ASN A 154 -26.73 -60.03 -20.95
N ALA A 155 -27.52 -59.63 -21.94
CA ALA A 155 -28.50 -60.50 -22.60
C ALA A 155 -27.86 -61.46 -23.61
N GLN A 156 -26.84 -61.02 -24.34
CA GLN A 156 -26.28 -61.75 -25.49
C GLN A 156 -25.80 -63.19 -25.17
N PRO A 157 -25.04 -63.46 -24.08
CA PRO A 157 -24.59 -64.82 -23.77
C PRO A 157 -25.73 -65.80 -23.53
N THR A 158 -26.87 -65.33 -23.01
CA THR A 158 -28.05 -66.19 -22.79
C THR A 158 -28.66 -66.64 -24.12
N LEU A 159 -28.71 -65.74 -25.11
CA LEU A 159 -29.18 -66.04 -26.46
C LEU A 159 -28.21 -66.97 -27.20
N THR A 160 -26.91 -66.70 -27.12
CA THR A 160 -25.86 -67.54 -27.72
C THR A 160 -25.94 -68.96 -27.15
N ASN A 161 -25.98 -69.11 -25.82
CA ASN A 161 -26.08 -70.42 -25.17
C ASN A 161 -27.39 -71.17 -25.49
N ALA A 162 -28.51 -70.46 -25.60
CA ALA A 162 -29.77 -71.06 -26.02
C ALA A 162 -29.70 -71.60 -27.45
N SER A 163 -29.07 -70.87 -28.37
CA SER A 163 -28.90 -71.31 -29.77
C SER A 163 -27.99 -72.54 -29.88
N ILE A 164 -26.87 -72.57 -29.14
CA ILE A 164 -25.96 -73.72 -29.08
C ILE A 164 -26.70 -74.95 -28.53
N ARG A 165 -27.45 -74.80 -27.44
CA ARG A 165 -28.22 -75.90 -26.84
C ARG A 165 -29.26 -76.45 -27.83
N SER A 166 -29.96 -75.58 -28.55
CA SER A 166 -30.93 -76.00 -29.57
C SER A 166 -30.27 -76.79 -30.69
N ALA A 167 -29.16 -76.28 -31.25
CA ALA A 167 -28.43 -76.95 -32.33
C ALA A 167 -27.82 -78.29 -31.88
N GLN A 168 -27.30 -78.34 -30.64
CA GLN A 168 -26.77 -79.57 -30.05
C GLN A 168 -27.86 -80.64 -29.89
N THR A 169 -29.06 -80.23 -29.45
CA THR A 169 -30.23 -81.13 -29.32
C THR A 169 -30.66 -81.67 -30.69
N ALA A 170 -30.63 -80.82 -31.73
CA ALA A 170 -30.95 -81.22 -33.09
C ALA A 170 -29.95 -82.26 -33.64
N LEU A 171 -28.65 -82.03 -33.45
CA LEU A 171 -27.61 -82.99 -33.82
C LEU A 171 -27.78 -84.33 -33.09
N GLU A 172 -28.02 -84.30 -31.78
CA GLU A 172 -28.26 -85.51 -30.99
C GLU A 172 -29.49 -86.27 -31.50
N SER A 173 -30.56 -85.57 -31.84
CA SER A 173 -31.77 -86.19 -32.42
C SER A 173 -31.50 -86.85 -33.79
N ALA A 174 -30.72 -86.19 -34.65
CA ALA A 174 -30.33 -86.71 -35.95
C ALA A 174 -29.46 -87.97 -35.80
N GLN A 175 -28.49 -87.95 -34.88
CA GLN A 175 -27.65 -89.11 -34.56
C GLN A 175 -28.48 -90.28 -34.03
N LYS A 176 -29.39 -90.05 -33.08
CA LYS A 176 -30.29 -91.10 -32.58
C LYS A 176 -31.18 -91.69 -33.67
N SER A 177 -31.67 -90.86 -34.59
CA SER A 177 -32.50 -91.32 -35.71
C SER A 177 -31.70 -92.21 -36.69
N TYR A 178 -30.45 -91.86 -36.98
CA TYR A 178 -29.53 -92.67 -37.79
C TYR A 178 -29.19 -93.99 -37.11
N ASP A 179 -28.90 -93.95 -35.81
CA ASP A 179 -28.61 -95.15 -35.02
C ASP A 179 -29.80 -96.12 -35.01
N LEU A 180 -31.03 -95.61 -34.84
CA LEU A 180 -32.25 -96.42 -34.92
C LEU A 180 -32.41 -97.04 -36.32
N LEU A 181 -32.18 -96.26 -37.38
CA LEU A 181 -32.25 -96.73 -38.76
C LEU A 181 -31.28 -97.89 -39.01
N VAL A 182 -30.00 -97.73 -38.68
CA VAL A 182 -28.94 -98.69 -39.00
C VAL A 182 -28.95 -99.90 -38.06
N LYS A 183 -29.23 -99.72 -36.77
CA LYS A 183 -29.15 -100.81 -35.78
C LYS A 183 -30.45 -101.60 -35.64
N VAL A 184 -31.59 -100.99 -35.95
CA VAL A 184 -32.91 -101.61 -35.72
C VAL A 184 -33.68 -101.78 -37.03
N THR A 185 -33.93 -100.70 -37.78
CA THR A 185 -34.83 -100.75 -38.94
C THR A 185 -34.26 -101.56 -40.11
N GLN A 186 -33.03 -101.28 -40.53
CA GLN A 186 -32.40 -101.92 -41.70
C GLN A 186 -32.10 -103.41 -41.49
N PRO A 187 -31.57 -103.86 -40.33
CA PRO A 187 -31.37 -105.28 -40.06
C PRO A 187 -32.70 -106.04 -40.08
N ASN A 188 -33.76 -105.51 -39.48
CA ASN A 188 -35.08 -106.15 -39.50
C ASN A 188 -35.62 -106.34 -40.93
N GLN A 189 -35.52 -105.30 -41.78
CA GLN A 189 -35.91 -105.38 -43.19
C GLN A 189 -35.05 -106.37 -43.98
N ARG A 190 -33.72 -106.35 -43.75
CA ARG A 190 -32.78 -107.26 -44.42
C ARG A 190 -33.06 -108.70 -44.03
N THR A 191 -33.21 -108.99 -42.75
CA THR A 191 -33.58 -110.32 -42.25
C THR A 191 -34.85 -110.82 -42.93
N SER A 192 -35.91 -109.99 -42.99
CA SER A 192 -37.16 -110.40 -43.65
C SER A 192 -36.99 -110.71 -45.16
N SER A 193 -36.16 -109.95 -45.87
CA SER A 193 -35.89 -110.14 -47.31
C SER A 193 -34.95 -111.32 -47.57
N GLU A 194 -34.01 -111.57 -46.66
CA GLU A 194 -33.05 -112.67 -46.73
C GLU A 194 -33.75 -114.01 -46.46
N THR A 195 -34.69 -114.03 -45.50
CA THR A 195 -35.61 -115.16 -45.29
C THR A 195 -36.41 -115.46 -46.56
N ALA A 196 -37.00 -114.44 -47.21
CA ALA A 196 -37.74 -114.64 -48.45
C ALA A 196 -36.89 -115.21 -49.60
N ARG A 197 -35.62 -114.79 -49.71
CA ARG A 197 -34.67 -115.37 -50.68
C ARG A 197 -34.33 -116.81 -50.34
N GLN A 198 -34.12 -117.11 -49.05
CA GLN A 198 -33.82 -118.46 -48.58
C GLN A 198 -34.99 -119.41 -48.85
N ASP A 199 -36.22 -118.98 -48.62
CA ASP A 199 -37.43 -119.74 -48.96
C ASP A 199 -37.52 -119.99 -50.48
N ALA A 200 -37.23 -118.99 -51.30
CA ALA A 200 -37.19 -119.14 -52.75
C ALA A 200 -36.09 -120.13 -53.20
N GLN A 201 -34.92 -120.14 -52.55
CA GLN A 201 -33.84 -121.09 -52.80
C GLN A 201 -34.25 -122.52 -52.42
N ASN A 202 -34.89 -122.68 -51.26
CA ASN A 202 -35.41 -123.97 -50.82
C ASN A 202 -36.42 -124.52 -51.84
N ASN A 203 -37.29 -123.68 -52.39
CA ASN A 203 -38.23 -124.05 -53.44
C ASN A 203 -37.52 -124.46 -54.76
N VAL A 204 -36.44 -123.77 -55.16
CA VAL A 204 -35.62 -124.18 -56.31
C VAL A 204 -34.98 -125.55 -56.07
N ASN A 205 -34.41 -125.77 -54.90
CA ASN A 205 -33.77 -127.05 -54.56
C ASN A 205 -34.79 -128.20 -54.62
N GLN A 206 -35.99 -127.99 -54.08
CA GLN A 206 -37.09 -128.97 -54.16
C GLN A 206 -37.54 -129.22 -55.62
N ALA A 207 -37.73 -128.17 -56.40
CA ALA A 207 -38.13 -128.27 -57.81
C ALA A 207 -37.04 -128.92 -58.69
N GLN A 208 -35.76 -128.69 -58.38
CA GLN A 208 -34.63 -129.29 -59.10
C GLN A 208 -34.56 -130.79 -58.83
N LEU A 209 -34.66 -131.20 -57.56
CA LEU A 209 -34.71 -132.62 -57.19
C LEU A 209 -35.88 -133.34 -57.90
N GLU A 210 -37.04 -132.69 -57.98
CA GLU A 210 -38.19 -133.24 -58.68
C GLU A 210 -37.98 -133.32 -60.19
N ALA A 211 -37.43 -132.28 -60.83
CA ALA A 211 -37.11 -132.28 -62.26
C ALA A 211 -36.08 -133.37 -62.62
N ASP A 212 -34.98 -133.47 -61.85
CA ASP A 212 -33.96 -134.50 -62.02
C ASP A 212 -34.55 -135.91 -61.85
N ARG A 213 -35.44 -136.08 -60.86
CA ARG A 213 -36.18 -137.33 -60.62
C ARG A 213 -37.07 -137.69 -61.82
N GLN A 214 -37.84 -136.74 -62.35
CA GLN A 214 -38.74 -136.96 -63.50
C GLN A 214 -37.95 -137.24 -64.78
N GLN A 215 -36.85 -136.54 -65.04
CA GLN A 215 -35.95 -136.80 -66.17
C GLN A 215 -35.33 -138.20 -66.11
N GLY A 216 -34.85 -138.62 -64.93
CA GLY A 216 -34.32 -139.96 -64.71
C GLY A 216 -35.36 -141.07 -64.90
N LEU A 217 -36.63 -140.82 -64.57
CA LEU A 217 -37.75 -141.74 -64.81
C LEU A 217 -38.14 -141.80 -66.31
N TYR A 218 -38.10 -140.66 -67.02
CA TYR A 218 -38.38 -140.58 -68.45
C TYR A 218 -37.35 -141.37 -69.27
N ALA A 219 -36.06 -141.24 -68.93
CA ALA A 219 -34.98 -142.00 -69.58
C ALA A 219 -35.14 -143.53 -69.46
N LYS A 220 -35.91 -143.99 -68.48
CA LYS A 220 -36.23 -145.39 -68.22
C LYS A 220 -37.62 -145.82 -68.75
N GLY A 221 -38.40 -144.90 -69.35
CA GLY A 221 -39.72 -145.15 -69.94
C GLY A 221 -40.92 -145.10 -68.98
N TYR A 222 -40.75 -144.62 -67.75
CA TYR A 222 -41.79 -144.68 -66.69
C TYR A 222 -42.72 -143.46 -66.59
N VAL A 223 -42.42 -142.34 -67.25
CA VAL A 223 -43.24 -141.11 -67.24
C VAL A 223 -43.32 -140.49 -68.63
N SER A 224 -44.31 -139.63 -68.85
CA SER A 224 -44.58 -138.99 -70.15
C SER A 224 -43.76 -137.71 -70.36
N LYS A 225 -43.51 -137.34 -71.62
CA LYS A 225 -42.79 -136.10 -71.96
C LYS A 225 -43.44 -134.84 -71.37
N ARG A 226 -44.77 -134.81 -71.28
CA ARG A 226 -45.55 -133.69 -70.72
C ARG A 226 -45.29 -133.48 -69.22
N GLU A 227 -45.09 -134.55 -68.46
CA GLU A 227 -44.81 -134.47 -67.01
C GLU A 227 -43.41 -133.92 -66.74
N VAL A 228 -42.43 -134.28 -67.59
CA VAL A 228 -41.09 -133.69 -67.56
C VAL A 228 -41.15 -132.20 -67.91
N GLU A 229 -41.85 -131.83 -68.98
CA GLU A 229 -42.04 -130.41 -69.37
C GLU A 229 -42.73 -129.59 -68.27
N GLN A 230 -43.68 -130.16 -67.52
CA GLN A 230 -44.35 -129.50 -66.39
C GLN A 230 -43.41 -129.34 -65.19
N ALA A 231 -42.58 -130.34 -64.88
CA ALA A 231 -41.57 -130.25 -63.84
C ALA A 231 -40.48 -129.21 -64.20
N ASP A 232 -40.03 -129.20 -65.45
CA ASP A 232 -39.07 -128.20 -65.98
C ASP A 232 -39.67 -126.78 -65.93
N LEU A 233 -40.95 -126.60 -66.30
CA LEU A 233 -41.65 -125.32 -66.16
C LEU A 233 -41.76 -124.87 -64.70
N SER A 234 -42.01 -125.79 -63.77
CA SER A 234 -42.08 -125.51 -62.32
C SER A 234 -40.72 -125.10 -61.75
N LEU A 235 -39.64 -125.73 -62.22
CA LEU A 235 -38.27 -125.39 -61.91
C LEU A 235 -37.91 -124.00 -62.45
N GLU A 236 -38.28 -123.68 -63.68
CA GLU A 236 -38.02 -122.37 -64.27
C GLU A 236 -38.80 -121.25 -63.55
N LEU A 237 -40.03 -121.54 -63.11
CA LEU A 237 -40.81 -120.63 -62.27
C LEU A 237 -40.17 -120.43 -60.88
N ALA A 238 -39.66 -121.49 -60.25
CA ALA A 238 -38.93 -121.39 -58.99
C ALA A 238 -37.62 -120.60 -59.14
N LYS A 239 -36.86 -120.83 -60.22
CA LYS A 239 -35.65 -120.07 -60.57
C LYS A 239 -35.96 -118.60 -60.80
N THR A 240 -37.08 -118.30 -61.47
CA THR A 240 -37.56 -116.92 -61.69
C THR A 240 -37.93 -116.25 -60.37
N LYS A 241 -38.62 -116.95 -59.45
CA LYS A 241 -38.92 -116.42 -58.10
C LYS A 241 -37.67 -116.16 -57.27
N LEU A 242 -36.66 -117.04 -57.34
CA LEU A 242 -35.36 -116.82 -56.71
C LEU A 242 -34.65 -115.59 -57.29
N ARG A 243 -34.68 -115.43 -58.62
CA ARG A 243 -34.16 -114.25 -59.31
C ARG A 243 -34.85 -112.97 -58.84
N GLN A 244 -36.19 -112.98 -58.77
CA GLN A 244 -37.00 -111.87 -58.26
C GLN A 244 -36.68 -111.55 -56.80
N ALA A 245 -36.51 -112.55 -55.93
CA ALA A 245 -36.13 -112.36 -54.54
C ALA A 245 -34.70 -111.79 -54.42
N GLY A 246 -33.77 -112.21 -55.28
CA GLY A 246 -32.42 -111.64 -55.37
C GLY A 246 -32.41 -110.19 -55.84
N GLU A 247 -33.18 -109.87 -56.87
CA GLU A 247 -33.36 -108.49 -57.36
C GLU A 247 -34.06 -107.59 -56.33
N ALA A 248 -35.00 -108.12 -55.55
CA ALA A 248 -35.62 -107.41 -54.43
C ALA A 248 -34.59 -107.09 -53.33
N LEU A 249 -33.72 -108.05 -52.98
CA LEU A 249 -32.63 -107.81 -52.02
C LEU A 249 -31.65 -106.75 -52.52
N GLN A 250 -31.28 -106.79 -53.80
CA GLN A 250 -30.39 -105.77 -54.40
C GLN A 250 -31.03 -104.38 -54.43
N ARG A 251 -32.34 -104.27 -54.70
CA ARG A 251 -33.07 -103.01 -54.61
C ARG A 251 -33.07 -102.47 -53.18
N LEU A 252 -33.34 -103.34 -52.20
CA LEU A 252 -33.30 -102.97 -50.79
C LEU A 252 -31.91 -102.49 -50.36
N ASP A 253 -30.83 -103.18 -50.74
CA ASP A 253 -29.46 -102.74 -50.41
C ASP A 253 -29.16 -101.34 -50.99
N ASN A 254 -29.60 -101.07 -52.22
CA ASN A 254 -29.45 -99.76 -52.84
C ASN A 254 -30.30 -98.68 -52.14
N GLU A 255 -31.55 -98.97 -51.79
CA GLU A 255 -32.44 -98.08 -51.04
C GLU A 255 -31.86 -97.75 -49.65
N GLN A 256 -31.43 -98.77 -48.90
CA GLN A 256 -30.82 -98.61 -47.58
C GLN A 256 -29.51 -97.83 -47.62
N ARG A 257 -28.74 -97.95 -48.72
CA ARG A 257 -27.53 -97.13 -48.93
C ARG A 257 -27.90 -95.66 -49.13
N LEU A 258 -28.85 -95.37 -50.01
CA LEU A 258 -29.30 -94.00 -50.28
C LEU A 258 -29.95 -93.37 -49.03
N GLU A 259 -30.69 -94.15 -48.26
CA GLU A 259 -31.31 -93.69 -47.01
C GLU A 259 -30.26 -93.39 -45.93
N ARG A 260 -29.23 -94.25 -45.79
CA ARG A 260 -28.07 -93.96 -44.91
C ARG A 260 -27.35 -92.70 -45.34
N GLU A 261 -27.12 -92.53 -46.64
CA GLU A 261 -26.47 -91.32 -47.16
C GLU A 261 -27.29 -90.07 -46.85
N ARG A 262 -28.61 -90.11 -47.06
CA ARG A 262 -29.51 -89.00 -46.69
C ARG A 262 -29.49 -88.70 -45.20
N ALA A 263 -29.58 -89.72 -44.35
CA ALA A 263 -29.56 -89.56 -42.90
C ALA A 263 -28.18 -89.05 -42.41
N GLN A 264 -27.08 -89.48 -43.05
CA GLN A 264 -25.75 -88.93 -42.81
C GLN A 264 -25.66 -87.46 -43.21
N LYS A 265 -26.20 -87.09 -44.39
CA LYS A 265 -26.29 -85.68 -44.80
C LYS A 265 -27.07 -84.83 -43.82
N GLN A 266 -28.11 -85.39 -43.19
CA GLN A 266 -28.86 -84.72 -42.14
C GLN A 266 -28.02 -84.50 -40.86
N ILE A 267 -27.18 -85.46 -40.48
CA ILE A 267 -26.20 -85.29 -39.39
C ILE A 267 -25.17 -84.21 -39.75
N ASP A 268 -24.59 -84.28 -40.95
CA ASP A 268 -23.60 -83.30 -41.41
C ASP A 268 -24.19 -81.87 -41.40
N GLN A 269 -25.45 -81.74 -41.82
CA GLN A 269 -26.17 -80.47 -41.78
C GLN A 269 -26.39 -79.99 -40.34
N ALA A 270 -26.84 -80.85 -39.43
CA ALA A 270 -27.04 -80.50 -38.02
C ALA A 270 -25.71 -80.15 -37.32
N GLN A 271 -24.61 -80.80 -37.70
CA GLN A 271 -23.26 -80.48 -37.22
C GLN A 271 -22.81 -79.10 -37.71
N ALA A 272 -23.01 -78.80 -39.00
CA ALA A 272 -22.71 -77.49 -39.55
C ALA A 272 -23.52 -76.37 -38.88
N ASP A 273 -24.78 -76.63 -38.53
CA ASP A 273 -25.63 -75.68 -37.80
C ASP A 273 -25.14 -75.46 -36.35
N LEU A 274 -24.67 -76.50 -35.66
CA LEU A 274 -24.02 -76.37 -34.35
C LEU A 274 -22.73 -75.55 -34.45
N ASP A 275 -21.91 -75.79 -35.45
CA ASP A 275 -20.65 -75.07 -35.63
C ASP A 275 -20.89 -73.59 -35.96
N ARG A 276 -21.94 -73.27 -36.74
CA ARG A 276 -22.41 -71.89 -36.94
C ARG A 276 -22.90 -71.25 -35.64
N ALA A 277 -23.68 -71.97 -34.83
CA ALA A 277 -24.16 -71.46 -33.54
C ALA A 277 -23.01 -71.20 -32.56
N LYS A 278 -21.97 -72.05 -32.55
CA LYS A 278 -20.74 -71.82 -31.77
C LYS A 278 -19.95 -70.64 -32.31
N ALA A 279 -19.83 -70.48 -33.62
CA ALA A 279 -19.15 -69.36 -34.25
C ALA A 279 -19.82 -68.01 -33.90
N ASN A 280 -21.14 -67.99 -33.70
CA ASN A 280 -21.86 -66.80 -33.23
C ASN A 280 -21.42 -66.30 -31.84
N SER A 281 -20.67 -67.08 -31.06
CA SER A 281 -20.02 -66.57 -29.82
C SER A 281 -19.02 -65.44 -30.07
N PHE A 282 -18.52 -65.30 -31.31
CA PHE A 282 -17.72 -64.13 -31.70
C PHE A 282 -18.50 -62.81 -31.55
N VAL A 283 -19.82 -62.85 -31.69
CA VAL A 283 -20.70 -61.69 -31.46
C VAL A 283 -20.61 -61.21 -30.02
N ASP A 284 -20.47 -62.12 -29.05
CA ASP A 284 -20.31 -61.77 -27.63
C ASP A 284 -19.02 -60.97 -27.41
N GLN A 285 -17.93 -61.35 -28.10
CA GLN A 285 -16.67 -60.63 -28.05
C GLN A 285 -16.76 -59.25 -28.73
N THR A 286 -17.45 -59.16 -29.87
CA THR A 286 -17.71 -57.87 -30.53
C THR A 286 -18.51 -56.94 -29.62
N LYS A 287 -19.59 -57.43 -28.98
CA LYS A 287 -20.40 -56.64 -28.04
C LYS A 287 -19.60 -56.16 -26.83
N LYS A 288 -18.69 -56.99 -26.31
CA LYS A 288 -17.77 -56.58 -25.23
C LYS A 288 -16.85 -55.44 -25.68
N GLN A 289 -16.34 -55.50 -26.91
CA GLN A 289 -15.49 -54.45 -27.48
C GLN A 289 -16.28 -53.16 -27.73
N ASP A 290 -17.52 -53.25 -28.21
CA ASP A 290 -18.43 -52.11 -28.37
C ASP A 290 -18.69 -51.43 -27.03
N TYR A 291 -18.95 -52.21 -25.98
CA TYR A 291 -19.12 -51.70 -24.61
C TYR A 291 -17.86 -50.99 -24.10
N GLN A 292 -16.68 -51.60 -24.26
CA GLN A 292 -15.42 -50.97 -23.85
C GLN A 292 -15.17 -49.65 -24.57
N THR A 293 -15.45 -49.59 -25.87
CA THR A 293 -15.35 -48.37 -26.68
C THR A 293 -16.33 -47.31 -26.18
N ALA A 294 -17.57 -47.68 -25.85
CA ALA A 294 -18.54 -46.77 -25.28
C ALA A 294 -18.12 -46.23 -23.90
N VAL A 295 -17.49 -47.04 -23.07
CA VAL A 295 -16.93 -46.60 -21.77
C VAL A 295 -15.77 -45.61 -21.97
N GLN A 296 -14.92 -45.79 -22.99
CA GLN A 296 -13.91 -44.78 -23.32
C GLN A 296 -14.56 -43.47 -23.78
N ASN A 297 -15.54 -43.54 -24.68
CA ASN A 297 -16.29 -42.35 -25.11
C ASN A 297 -16.97 -41.62 -23.94
N LEU A 298 -17.43 -42.34 -22.92
CA LEU A 298 -17.97 -41.76 -21.69
C LEU A 298 -16.89 -40.99 -20.91
N ARG A 299 -15.70 -41.59 -20.74
CA ARG A 299 -14.56 -40.92 -20.09
C ARG A 299 -14.10 -39.68 -20.85
N ASP A 300 -14.07 -39.73 -22.18
CA ASP A 300 -13.73 -38.59 -23.02
C ASP A 300 -14.76 -37.46 -22.87
N ALA A 301 -16.06 -37.80 -22.77
CA ALA A 301 -17.12 -36.82 -22.50
C ALA A 301 -17.02 -36.21 -21.09
N GLU A 302 -16.58 -36.98 -20.08
CA GLU A 302 -16.28 -36.47 -18.74
C GLU A 302 -15.05 -35.56 -18.74
N ALA A 303 -14.01 -35.90 -19.49
CA ALA A 303 -12.83 -35.05 -19.65
C ALA A 303 -13.18 -33.72 -20.33
N ALA A 304 -14.08 -33.72 -21.31
CA ALA A 304 -14.57 -32.50 -21.94
C ALA A 304 -15.30 -31.54 -20.98
N LEU A 305 -15.83 -32.03 -19.85
CA LEU A 305 -16.34 -31.15 -18.78
C LEU A 305 -15.21 -30.49 -18.00
N LYS A 306 -14.08 -31.18 -17.77
CA LYS A 306 -12.90 -30.58 -17.14
C LYS A 306 -12.27 -29.49 -18.01
N ASP A 307 -12.35 -29.59 -19.34
CA ASP A 307 -11.94 -28.50 -20.24
C ASP A 307 -12.70 -27.19 -19.95
N VAL A 308 -13.96 -27.29 -19.48
CA VAL A 308 -14.75 -26.11 -19.09
C VAL A 308 -14.13 -25.44 -17.87
N ASP A 309 -13.55 -26.20 -16.94
CA ASP A 309 -12.88 -25.64 -15.76
C ASP A 309 -11.61 -24.86 -16.16
N ALA A 310 -10.88 -25.33 -17.16
CA ALA A 310 -9.76 -24.59 -17.72
C ALA A 310 -10.18 -23.23 -18.30
N LEU A 311 -11.32 -23.17 -19.00
CA LEU A 311 -11.91 -21.90 -19.48
C LEU A 311 -12.37 -21.00 -18.34
N VAL A 312 -12.87 -21.58 -17.23
CA VAL A 312 -13.25 -20.80 -16.04
C VAL A 312 -12.02 -20.15 -15.40
N GLU A 313 -10.89 -20.84 -15.32
CA GLU A 313 -9.63 -20.26 -14.84
C GLU A 313 -9.09 -19.21 -15.81
N GLN A 314 -9.18 -19.43 -17.13
CA GLN A 314 -8.84 -18.41 -18.12
C GLN A 314 -9.69 -17.14 -17.93
N ARG A 315 -11.00 -17.31 -17.72
CA ARG A 315 -11.92 -16.21 -17.41
C ARG A 315 -11.51 -15.47 -16.13
N ARG A 316 -11.09 -16.20 -15.09
CA ARG A 316 -10.60 -15.60 -13.84
C ARG A 316 -9.35 -14.74 -14.10
N GLY A 317 -8.42 -15.20 -14.94
CA GLY A 317 -7.29 -14.42 -15.39
C GLY A 317 -7.69 -13.14 -16.14
N SER A 318 -8.63 -13.25 -17.08
CA SER A 318 -9.15 -12.07 -17.81
C SER A 318 -9.88 -11.08 -16.90
N LYS A 319 -10.62 -11.55 -15.89
CA LYS A 319 -11.24 -10.69 -14.87
C LYS A 319 -10.22 -9.95 -14.01
N ALA A 320 -9.12 -10.60 -13.65
CA ALA A 320 -8.03 -9.92 -12.93
C ALA A 320 -7.41 -8.81 -13.79
N SER A 321 -7.26 -9.06 -15.10
CA SER A 321 -6.82 -8.02 -16.05
C SER A 321 -7.82 -6.86 -16.14
N VAL A 322 -9.14 -7.11 -16.12
CA VAL A 322 -10.16 -6.06 -16.02
C VAL A 322 -9.94 -5.21 -14.76
N ALA A 323 -9.78 -5.82 -13.59
CA ALA A 323 -9.57 -5.09 -12.34
C ALA A 323 -8.28 -4.22 -12.36
N GLN A 324 -7.22 -4.71 -13.03
CA GLN A 324 -6.00 -3.93 -13.23
C GLN A 324 -6.25 -2.70 -14.13
N ILE A 325 -7.00 -2.86 -15.21
CA ILE A 325 -7.35 -1.76 -16.12
C ILE A 325 -8.31 -0.77 -15.44
N GLU A 326 -9.26 -1.25 -14.65
CA GLU A 326 -10.13 -0.39 -13.82
C GLU A 326 -9.32 0.45 -12.83
N SER A 327 -8.31 -0.13 -12.19
CA SER A 327 -7.42 0.60 -11.29
C SER A 327 -6.64 1.69 -12.04
N SER A 328 -6.15 1.39 -13.24
CA SER A 328 -5.49 2.38 -14.10
C SER A 328 -6.45 3.48 -14.57
N LEU A 329 -7.71 3.14 -14.91
CA LEU A 329 -8.72 4.13 -15.25
C LEU A 329 -9.03 5.05 -14.06
N ASN A 330 -9.15 4.49 -12.86
CA ASN A 330 -9.39 5.27 -11.65
C ASN A 330 -8.24 6.24 -11.36
N GLU A 331 -6.99 5.80 -11.55
CA GLU A 331 -5.83 6.68 -11.42
C GLU A 331 -5.87 7.83 -12.45
N ASN A 332 -6.23 7.55 -13.71
CA ASN A 332 -6.36 8.60 -14.73
C ASN A 332 -7.54 9.55 -14.44
N LEU A 333 -8.63 9.05 -13.88
CA LEU A 333 -9.76 9.87 -13.42
C LEU A 333 -9.37 10.76 -12.24
N ARG A 334 -8.56 10.23 -11.30
CA ARG A 334 -8.01 11.01 -10.18
C ARG A 334 -7.12 12.13 -10.72
N LEU A 335 -6.18 11.81 -11.61
CA LEU A 335 -5.33 12.82 -12.26
C LEU A 335 -6.15 13.86 -13.04
N LEU A 336 -7.26 13.47 -13.67
CA LEU A 336 -8.17 14.41 -14.31
C LEU A 336 -8.81 15.36 -13.29
N GLY A 337 -9.23 14.84 -12.14
CA GLY A 337 -9.72 15.67 -11.03
C GLY A 337 -8.66 16.64 -10.50
N GLU A 338 -7.39 16.23 -10.46
CA GLU A 338 -6.26 17.07 -10.04
C GLU A 338 -5.88 18.17 -11.06
N THR A 339 -6.49 18.19 -12.25
CA THR A 339 -6.39 19.34 -13.18
C THR A 339 -7.17 20.56 -12.67
N GLU A 340 -8.19 20.32 -11.84
CA GLU A 340 -8.94 21.35 -11.13
C GLU A 340 -8.28 21.63 -9.78
N VAL A 341 -7.47 22.69 -9.73
CA VAL A 341 -6.79 23.10 -8.52
C VAL A 341 -7.79 23.78 -7.58
N ARG A 342 -8.00 23.20 -6.40
CA ARG A 342 -8.95 23.69 -5.38
C ARG A 342 -8.26 24.16 -4.12
N ALA A 343 -8.89 25.10 -3.40
CA ALA A 343 -8.37 25.65 -2.16
C ALA A 343 -8.44 24.61 -1.00
N PRO A 344 -7.34 24.27 -0.30
CA PRO A 344 -7.35 23.31 0.81
C PRO A 344 -7.90 23.89 2.11
N ILE A 345 -7.88 25.22 2.26
CA ILE A 345 -8.40 25.98 3.40
C ILE A 345 -9.21 27.19 2.91
N SER A 346 -10.13 27.68 3.74
CA SER A 346 -10.76 28.97 3.51
C SER A 346 -9.82 30.09 3.95
N GLY A 347 -9.71 31.17 3.19
CA GLY A 347 -8.79 32.26 3.49
C GLY A 347 -8.68 33.28 2.37
N VAL A 348 -7.76 34.23 2.52
CA VAL A 348 -7.49 35.25 1.50
C VAL A 348 -6.27 34.83 0.68
N VAL A 349 -6.35 35.00 -0.65
CA VAL A 349 -5.21 34.79 -1.55
C VAL A 349 -4.21 35.92 -1.35
N THR A 350 -3.03 35.63 -0.80
CA THR A 350 -2.01 36.66 -0.51
C THR A 350 -0.97 36.81 -1.61
N LYS A 351 -0.75 35.76 -2.39
CA LYS A 351 0.20 35.80 -3.50
C LYS A 351 -0.19 34.82 -4.60
N ARG A 352 -0.03 35.25 -5.85
CA ARG A 352 -0.21 34.46 -7.06
C ARG A 352 1.15 34.18 -7.68
N TYR A 353 1.50 32.91 -7.84
CA TYR A 353 2.81 32.50 -8.33
C TYR A 353 2.86 32.27 -9.84
N VAL A 354 1.70 32.09 -10.48
CA VAL A 354 1.61 31.73 -11.91
C VAL A 354 0.62 32.60 -12.67
N GLN A 355 0.80 32.68 -13.99
CA GLN A 355 -0.10 33.36 -14.91
C GLN A 355 -0.84 32.40 -15.84
N MET A 356 -1.96 32.85 -16.39
CA MET A 356 -2.68 32.11 -17.43
C MET A 356 -1.76 31.87 -18.64
N GLY A 357 -1.72 30.64 -19.14
CA GLY A 357 -0.85 30.20 -20.24
C GLY A 357 0.56 29.75 -19.82
N GLU A 358 0.96 29.98 -18.57
CA GLU A 358 2.24 29.53 -18.02
C GLU A 358 2.26 28.00 -17.86
N LEU A 359 3.44 27.39 -18.04
CA LEU A 359 3.64 25.96 -17.89
C LEU A 359 4.01 25.65 -16.42
N VAL A 360 3.22 24.79 -15.78
CA VAL A 360 3.45 24.35 -14.41
C VAL A 360 3.92 22.90 -14.37
N ASN A 361 4.82 22.61 -13.44
CA ASN A 361 5.36 21.26 -13.25
C ASN A 361 4.56 20.51 -12.17
N ALA A 362 4.34 19.22 -12.43
CA ALA A 362 3.72 18.31 -11.47
C ALA A 362 4.56 18.14 -10.20
N LEU A 363 3.88 17.90 -9.08
CA LEU A 363 4.52 17.40 -7.87
C LEU A 363 5.09 16.00 -8.14
N SER A 364 6.38 15.81 -7.89
CA SER A 364 7.07 14.52 -8.05
C SER A 364 8.04 14.28 -6.90
N THR A 365 8.60 13.07 -6.80
CA THR A 365 9.59 12.74 -5.77
C THR A 365 10.86 13.60 -5.82
N PHE A 366 11.13 14.26 -6.96
CA PHE A 366 12.31 15.10 -7.17
C PHE A 366 11.99 16.59 -7.35
N SER A 367 10.70 16.95 -7.45
CA SER A 367 10.27 18.34 -7.65
C SER A 367 9.09 18.65 -6.75
N ALA A 368 9.23 19.70 -5.94
CA ALA A 368 8.24 20.11 -4.95
C ALA A 368 6.93 20.70 -5.54
N GLY A 369 6.71 20.56 -6.86
CA GLY A 369 5.58 21.10 -7.60
C GLY A 369 5.64 22.62 -7.77
N SER A 370 5.10 23.14 -8.86
CA SER A 370 4.96 24.60 -9.03
C SER A 370 3.87 25.12 -8.09
N PRO A 371 4.17 26.09 -7.20
CA PRO A 371 3.14 26.76 -6.43
C PRO A 371 2.26 27.61 -7.36
N ILE A 372 0.95 27.63 -7.11
CA ILE A 372 -0.04 28.34 -7.92
C ILE A 372 -0.49 29.60 -7.18
N VAL A 373 -0.97 29.43 -5.95
CA VAL A 373 -1.37 30.54 -5.06
C VAL A 373 -0.98 30.25 -3.62
N LYS A 374 -0.83 31.31 -2.83
CA LYS A 374 -0.69 31.27 -1.36
C LYS A 374 -1.99 31.74 -0.72
N ILE A 375 -2.55 30.93 0.16
CA ILE A 375 -3.80 31.24 0.88
C ILE A 375 -3.48 31.33 2.38
N GLU A 376 -3.97 32.39 3.02
CA GLU A 376 -3.79 32.65 4.45
C GLU A 376 -5.16 32.77 5.16
N ASP A 377 -5.33 32.04 6.26
CA ASP A 377 -6.47 32.21 7.16
C ASP A 377 -6.19 33.35 8.15
N ARG A 378 -6.85 34.49 7.91
CA ARG A 378 -6.72 35.70 8.74
C ARG A 378 -7.67 35.72 9.94
N SER A 379 -8.41 34.65 10.20
CA SER A 379 -9.32 34.56 11.36
C SER A 379 -8.54 34.56 12.68
N LYS A 380 -7.30 34.05 12.67
CA LYS A 380 -6.39 34.03 13.81
C LYS A 380 -5.02 34.48 13.35
N MET A 381 -4.48 35.49 14.02
CA MET A 381 -3.15 36.05 13.74
C MET A 381 -2.24 35.80 14.94
N ILE A 382 -0.96 35.58 14.66
CA ILE A 382 0.08 35.41 15.66
C ILE A 382 1.19 36.43 15.41
N VAL A 383 1.83 36.92 16.47
CA VAL A 383 3.10 37.64 16.37
C VAL A 383 4.21 36.66 16.64
N LYS A 384 5.13 36.52 15.69
CA LYS A 384 6.38 35.77 15.87
C LYS A 384 7.45 36.71 16.40
N LEU A 385 7.82 36.51 17.65
CA LEU A 385 8.86 37.23 18.36
C LEU A 385 10.14 36.41 18.38
N GLU A 386 11.28 37.07 18.26
CA GLU A 386 12.59 36.45 18.47
C GLU A 386 13.18 36.97 19.78
N ILE A 387 13.15 36.14 20.83
CA ILE A 387 13.50 36.55 22.20
C ILE A 387 14.87 35.97 22.58
N ASN A 388 15.69 36.76 23.28
CA ASN A 388 17.01 36.34 23.77
C ASN A 388 16.93 35.20 24.81
N GLU A 389 17.96 34.35 24.88
CA GLU A 389 18.13 33.26 25.87
C GLU A 389 17.84 33.68 27.31
N ILE A 390 18.28 34.87 27.74
CA ILE A 390 18.09 35.31 29.13
C ILE A 390 16.61 35.60 29.43
N ASP A 391 15.89 36.16 28.46
CA ASP A 391 14.51 36.61 28.63
C ASP A 391 13.52 35.48 28.39
N VAL A 392 13.79 34.56 27.45
CA VAL A 392 12.93 33.39 27.19
C VAL A 392 12.82 32.48 28.40
N ALA A 393 13.89 32.37 29.21
CA ALA A 393 13.90 31.55 30.42
C ALA A 393 12.87 32.01 31.47
N ARG A 394 12.38 33.26 31.37
CA ARG A 394 11.39 33.83 32.28
C ARG A 394 9.96 33.74 31.74
N LEU A 395 9.79 33.34 30.48
CA LEU A 395 8.49 33.25 29.83
C LEU A 395 7.84 31.89 30.09
N LEU A 396 6.51 31.91 30.25
CA LEU A 396 5.67 30.73 30.30
C LEU A 396 4.56 30.86 29.26
N THR A 397 4.01 29.72 28.85
CA THR A 397 2.79 29.71 28.05
C THR A 397 1.62 30.31 28.83
N ASP A 398 0.68 30.92 28.12
CA ASP A 398 -0.51 31.61 28.62
C ASP A 398 -0.26 32.95 29.35
N MET A 399 0.94 33.54 29.18
CA MET A 399 1.21 34.89 29.66
C MET A 399 0.49 35.95 28.81
N GLU A 400 -0.02 37.00 29.47
CA GLU A 400 -0.62 38.17 28.81
C GLU A 400 0.46 39.04 28.16
N ALA A 401 0.19 39.47 26.92
CA ALA A 401 1.05 40.32 26.13
C ALA A 401 0.25 41.49 25.55
N GLU A 402 0.79 42.70 25.69
CA GLU A 402 0.28 43.89 25.02
C GLU A 402 1.02 44.08 23.70
N ILE A 403 0.27 44.19 22.61
CA ILE A 403 0.77 44.19 21.24
C ILE A 403 0.44 45.54 20.61
N THR A 404 1.45 46.21 20.09
CA THR A 404 1.33 47.47 19.35
C THR A 404 1.90 47.27 17.96
N VAL A 405 1.19 47.72 16.92
CA VAL A 405 1.64 47.55 15.53
C VAL A 405 2.17 48.89 15.06
N ASP A 406 3.36 48.91 14.46
CA ASP A 406 4.00 50.18 14.05
C ASP A 406 3.14 50.99 13.06
N ALA A 407 2.34 50.28 12.25
CA ALA A 407 1.41 50.88 11.30
C ALA A 407 0.14 51.47 11.94
N LEU A 408 -0.15 51.15 13.20
CA LEU A 408 -1.34 51.57 13.96
C LEU A 408 -0.94 51.99 15.39
N PRO A 409 -0.24 53.14 15.56
CA PRO A 409 0.29 53.55 16.85
C PRO A 409 -0.79 53.90 17.89
N ASP A 410 -2.00 54.24 17.46
CA ASP A 410 -3.12 54.61 18.35
C ASP A 410 -3.95 53.39 18.80
N SER A 411 -3.58 52.16 18.42
CA SER A 411 -4.33 50.94 18.72
C SER A 411 -3.45 49.93 19.46
N THR A 412 -3.89 49.54 20.66
CA THR A 412 -3.28 48.45 21.44
C THR A 412 -4.15 47.20 21.30
N PHE A 413 -3.49 46.07 21.08
CA PHE A 413 -4.13 44.76 20.97
C PHE A 413 -3.65 43.88 22.12
N THR A 414 -4.53 43.05 22.67
CA THR A 414 -4.15 42.06 23.69
C THR A 414 -3.96 40.70 23.05
N GLY A 415 -3.01 39.93 23.57
CA GLY A 415 -2.76 38.56 23.16
C GLY A 415 -2.17 37.72 24.28
N ARG A 416 -2.00 36.43 24.02
CA ARG A 416 -1.36 35.49 24.94
C ARG A 416 -0.25 34.70 24.29
N VAL A 417 0.78 34.40 25.06
CA VAL A 417 1.91 33.55 24.64
C VAL A 417 1.41 32.12 24.46
N THR A 418 1.24 31.67 23.22
CA THR A 418 0.70 30.32 22.94
C THR A 418 1.78 29.27 22.80
N LYS A 419 2.97 29.66 22.33
CA LYS A 419 4.05 28.72 22.06
C LYS A 419 5.41 29.36 22.24
N ILE A 420 6.30 28.65 22.92
CA ILE A 420 7.72 28.99 23.07
C ILE A 420 8.48 27.85 22.41
N SER A 421 9.25 28.16 21.37
CA SER A 421 10.00 27.14 20.63
C SER A 421 11.11 26.56 21.51
N PRO A 422 11.23 25.22 21.63
CA PRO A 422 12.26 24.61 22.47
C PRO A 422 13.66 24.65 21.85
N ALA A 423 13.76 24.94 20.54
CA ALA A 423 15.00 25.05 19.79
C ALA A 423 15.31 26.51 19.48
N GLN A 424 16.60 26.84 19.45
CA GLN A 424 17.10 28.13 18.99
C GLN A 424 16.89 28.29 17.47
N ILE A 425 16.82 29.54 17.01
CA ILE A 425 16.76 29.85 15.58
C ILE A 425 18.19 29.70 14.99
N GLU A 426 18.40 28.66 14.17
CA GLU A 426 19.66 28.47 13.45
C GLU A 426 19.82 29.58 12.40
N ASN A 427 20.93 30.34 12.46
CA ASN A 427 21.26 31.53 11.65
C ASN A 427 20.79 32.90 12.17
N ALA A 428 20.64 33.10 13.48
CA ALA A 428 20.56 34.45 14.07
C ALA A 428 21.94 35.17 14.09
N ALA A 429 22.71 35.09 12.99
CA ALA A 429 23.99 35.77 12.86
C ALA A 429 23.76 37.28 12.74
N GLY A 430 24.04 38.00 13.83
CA GLY A 430 24.15 39.46 13.78
C GLY A 430 25.28 39.87 12.84
N VAL A 431 25.09 41.01 12.16
CA VAL A 431 26.15 41.64 11.36
C VAL A 431 27.27 42.09 12.32
N GLY A 432 28.32 41.28 12.49
CA GLY A 432 29.58 41.68 13.11
C GLY A 432 29.73 41.56 14.64
N GLY A 433 29.24 40.50 15.28
CA GLY A 433 29.51 40.23 16.71
C GLY A 433 28.84 38.94 17.21
N ASP A 434 29.34 38.41 18.32
CA ASP A 434 29.05 37.09 18.93
C ASP A 434 27.63 36.52 18.69
N PRO A 435 27.49 35.18 18.49
CA PRO A 435 26.19 34.55 18.26
C PRO A 435 25.29 34.73 19.50
N VAL A 436 24.31 35.62 19.40
CA VAL A 436 23.27 35.77 20.42
C VAL A 436 22.21 34.70 20.16
N VAL A 437 22.04 33.79 21.13
CA VAL A 437 21.03 32.74 21.06
C VAL A 437 19.64 33.37 21.17
N LYS A 438 18.80 33.12 20.16
CA LYS A 438 17.41 33.57 20.11
C LYS A 438 16.43 32.41 19.98
N TYR A 439 15.27 32.56 20.58
CA TYR A 439 14.18 31.59 20.57
C TYR A 439 12.93 32.22 19.97
N ALA A 440 12.23 31.48 19.11
CA ALA A 440 10.98 31.91 18.51
C ALA A 440 9.81 31.74 19.50
N VAL A 441 9.11 32.82 19.80
CA VAL A 441 7.92 32.84 20.66
C VAL A 441 6.72 33.32 19.84
N GLU A 442 5.62 32.57 19.88
CA GLU A 442 4.39 32.90 19.16
C GLU A 442 3.36 33.44 20.17
N VAL A 443 2.87 34.66 19.91
CA VAL A 443 1.81 35.31 20.68
C VAL A 443 0.56 35.40 19.82
N THR A 444 -0.52 34.72 20.23
CA THR A 444 -1.80 34.77 19.50
C THR A 444 -2.61 35.98 19.93
N LEU A 445 -3.13 36.74 18.96
CA LEU A 445 -4.03 37.87 19.21
C LEU A 445 -5.42 37.37 19.66
N ASP A 446 -6.01 38.01 20.67
CA ASP A 446 -7.37 37.68 21.12
C ASP A 446 -8.44 38.15 20.12
N ARG A 447 -8.18 39.27 19.44
CA ARG A 447 -9.08 39.85 18.44
C ARG A 447 -8.28 40.33 17.23
N VAL A 448 -8.73 39.92 16.05
CA VAL A 448 -8.14 40.35 14.77
C VAL A 448 -9.04 41.40 14.12
N GLU A 449 -8.46 42.53 13.74
CA GLU A 449 -9.14 43.54 12.94
C GLU A 449 -8.80 43.40 11.45
N PRO A 450 -9.72 43.74 10.53
CA PRO A 450 -9.47 43.67 9.08
C PRO A 450 -8.27 44.49 8.58
N LYS A 451 -7.90 45.55 9.33
CA LYS A 451 -6.78 46.43 9.03
C LYS A 451 -5.41 45.78 9.27
N LEU A 452 -5.34 44.76 10.12
CA LEU A 452 -4.10 44.04 10.44
C LEU A 452 -3.70 43.12 9.28
N LYS A 453 -2.54 43.36 8.66
CA LYS A 453 -2.04 42.55 7.54
C LYS A 453 -0.85 41.70 7.98
N SER A 454 -0.74 40.49 7.41
CA SER A 454 0.46 39.65 7.55
C SER A 454 1.70 40.41 7.05
N GLY A 455 2.82 40.27 7.76
CA GLY A 455 4.09 40.95 7.47
C GLY A 455 4.26 42.32 8.16
N MET A 456 3.28 42.80 8.93
CA MET A 456 3.44 44.02 9.73
C MET A 456 4.39 43.77 10.91
N SER A 457 5.23 44.76 11.23
CA SER A 457 6.02 44.77 12.47
C SER A 457 5.12 45.08 13.66
N ALA A 458 5.19 44.23 14.67
CA ALA A 458 4.46 44.39 15.92
C ALA A 458 5.44 44.35 17.09
N LYS A 459 5.34 45.33 17.98
CA LYS A 459 6.04 45.38 19.25
C LYS A 459 5.17 44.73 20.32
N CYS A 460 5.73 43.74 21.00
CA CYS A 460 5.05 43.01 22.07
C CYS A 460 5.73 43.29 23.41
N ASP A 461 4.94 43.79 24.35
CA ASP A 461 5.32 44.00 25.73
C ASP A 461 4.72 42.85 26.57
N ILE A 462 5.56 41.88 26.94
CA ILE A 462 5.18 40.75 27.80
C ILE A 462 5.58 41.10 29.23
N THR A 463 4.73 40.80 30.21
CA THR A 463 5.01 41.08 31.63
C THR A 463 5.08 39.76 32.44
N PRO A 464 6.24 39.09 32.53
CA PRO A 464 6.33 37.76 33.14
C PRO A 464 6.13 37.75 34.66
N SER A 465 6.46 38.84 35.34
CA SER A 465 6.29 38.97 36.78
C SER A 465 6.06 40.43 37.16
N GLN A 466 4.99 40.66 37.93
CA GLN A 466 4.67 41.96 38.51
C GLN A 466 4.46 41.80 40.02
N ARG A 467 4.98 42.77 40.77
CA ARG A 467 4.70 42.95 42.19
C ARG A 467 4.15 44.36 42.37
N LYS A 468 2.90 44.43 42.84
CA LYS A 468 2.21 45.70 43.07
C LYS A 468 2.43 46.15 44.51
N ASP A 469 2.57 47.46 44.70
CA ASP A 469 2.69 48.10 46.01
C ASP A 469 3.82 47.56 46.92
N VAL A 470 5.00 47.31 46.35
CA VAL A 470 6.17 46.84 47.11
C VAL A 470 7.14 47.98 47.45
N LEU A 471 7.89 47.83 48.55
CA LEU A 471 8.99 48.75 48.86
C LEU A 471 10.02 48.66 47.74
N ARG A 472 10.24 49.76 47.03
CA ARG A 472 11.16 49.81 45.90
C ARG A 472 12.19 50.91 46.08
N LEU A 473 13.37 50.65 45.55
CA LEU A 473 14.49 51.58 45.53
C LEU A 473 15.12 51.58 44.14
N PRO A 474 15.56 52.72 43.59
CA PRO A 474 16.29 52.70 42.32
C PRO A 474 17.57 51.89 42.44
N LEU A 475 17.88 51.08 41.43
CA LEU A 475 19.01 50.15 41.44
C LEU A 475 20.35 50.84 41.76
N ALA A 476 20.50 52.10 41.35
CA ALA A 476 21.70 52.90 41.59
C ALA A 476 22.06 53.10 43.07
N PHE A 477 21.10 52.92 44.00
CA PHE A 477 21.29 53.10 45.44
C PHE A 477 21.53 51.78 46.20
N VAL A 478 21.58 50.65 45.50
CA VAL A 478 21.88 49.33 46.09
C VAL A 478 23.30 48.91 45.71
N GLY A 479 24.10 48.58 46.72
CA GLY A 479 25.44 48.04 46.57
C GLY A 479 25.42 46.52 46.65
N MET A 480 26.34 45.88 45.95
CA MET A 480 26.61 44.45 46.12
C MET A 480 28.08 44.23 46.45
N GLU A 481 28.34 43.49 47.51
CA GLU A 481 29.68 43.07 47.92
C GLU A 481 29.60 41.62 48.41
N ASN A 482 30.47 40.76 47.88
CA ASN A 482 30.51 39.32 48.19
C ASN A 482 29.14 38.60 48.05
N GLY A 483 28.30 39.02 47.11
CA GLY A 483 26.99 38.41 46.84
C GLY A 483 25.86 38.82 47.78
N GLN A 484 26.12 39.68 48.77
CA GLN A 484 25.10 40.26 49.65
C GLN A 484 24.76 41.70 49.21
N SER A 485 23.46 42.00 49.14
CA SER A 485 22.95 43.33 48.81
C SER A 485 22.91 44.21 50.06
N TYR A 486 23.39 45.44 49.95
CA TYR A 486 23.38 46.41 51.05
C TYR A 486 23.01 47.80 50.55
N VAL A 487 22.49 48.63 51.46
CA VAL A 487 22.31 50.06 51.24
C VAL A 487 23.07 50.85 52.29
N MET A 488 23.30 52.11 52.00
CA MET A 488 23.90 53.06 52.95
C MET A 488 22.78 53.96 53.47
N LEU A 489 22.35 53.74 54.72
CA LEU A 489 21.36 54.60 55.36
C LEU A 489 21.99 55.98 55.64
N TYR A 490 21.29 57.03 55.22
CA TYR A 490 21.71 58.40 55.47
C TYR A 490 21.49 58.76 56.94
N ASP A 491 22.56 59.13 57.66
CA ASP A 491 22.46 59.74 58.97
C ASP A 491 22.68 61.27 58.86
N PRO A 492 21.69 62.12 59.21
CA PRO A 492 21.83 63.57 59.20
C PRO A 492 22.93 64.12 60.13
N LYS A 493 23.47 63.31 61.06
CA LYS A 493 24.49 63.72 62.03
C LYS A 493 25.92 63.51 61.54
N GLU A 494 26.15 62.70 60.50
CA GLU A 494 27.48 62.39 59.94
C GLU A 494 27.78 63.17 58.65
N VAL A 495 27.48 64.46 58.63
CA VAL A 495 27.83 65.32 57.49
C VAL A 495 29.33 65.65 57.55
N PRO A 496 30.14 65.36 56.51
CA PRO A 496 31.57 65.65 56.54
C PRO A 496 31.82 67.17 56.71
N LYS A 497 32.59 67.54 57.74
CA LYS A 497 33.11 68.90 57.89
C LYS A 497 34.11 69.15 56.76
N ALA A 498 33.83 70.14 55.90
CA ALA A 498 34.72 70.49 54.79
C ALA A 498 36.03 71.09 55.31
N ASP A 499 37.16 70.44 55.02
CA ASP A 499 38.50 70.97 55.28
C ASP A 499 38.85 72.08 54.26
N PRO A 500 39.25 73.29 54.69
CA PRO A 500 39.54 74.41 53.78
C PRO A 500 40.77 74.25 52.87
N LYS A 501 41.57 73.17 53.02
CA LYS A 501 42.91 73.05 52.41
C LYS A 501 43.06 71.99 51.30
N LYS A 502 42.00 71.27 50.92
CA LYS A 502 42.03 70.30 49.79
C LYS A 502 40.83 70.47 48.87
N PRO A 503 40.95 71.22 47.76
CA PRO A 503 39.91 71.27 46.75
C PRO A 503 40.19 70.19 45.71
N LEU A 504 39.69 68.96 45.89
CA LEU A 504 39.44 67.94 44.85
C LEU A 504 39.11 66.59 45.49
N GLU A 505 37.95 66.50 46.13
CA GLU A 505 37.20 65.25 46.28
C GLU A 505 35.74 65.66 46.50
N LYS A 506 34.83 65.19 45.64
CA LYS A 506 33.39 65.46 45.84
C LYS A 506 33.01 64.90 47.22
N PRO A 507 32.44 65.69 48.15
CA PRO A 507 32.07 65.16 49.46
C PRO A 507 31.07 64.01 49.24
N GLN A 508 31.47 62.80 49.61
CA GLN A 508 30.56 61.66 49.61
C GLN A 508 29.88 61.62 50.98
N LEU A 509 28.54 61.58 50.97
CA LEU A 509 27.78 61.40 52.20
C LEU A 509 28.10 60.00 52.74
N LYS A 510 28.62 59.94 53.97
CA LYS A 510 28.81 58.66 54.65
C LYS A 510 27.45 58.19 55.13
N GLY A 511 27.14 56.93 54.86
CA GLY A 511 25.97 56.27 55.38
C GLY A 511 26.36 55.06 56.22
N ILE A 512 25.45 54.63 57.07
CA ILE A 512 25.62 53.40 57.84
C ILE A 512 25.24 52.24 56.92
N ARG A 513 26.17 51.31 56.73
CA ARG A 513 25.90 50.10 55.96
C ARG A 513 24.79 49.30 56.63
N LYS A 514 23.75 48.97 55.86
CA LYS A 514 22.70 48.06 56.27
C LYS A 514 22.47 47.04 55.17
N ASP A 515 22.61 45.78 55.55
CA ASP A 515 22.36 44.69 54.64
C ASP A 515 20.84 44.54 54.43
N ILE A 516 20.46 44.24 53.19
CA ILE A 516 19.06 44.19 52.77
C ILE A 516 18.76 42.92 52.00
N GLU A 517 17.53 42.46 52.13
CA GLU A 517 17.01 41.38 51.33
C GLU A 517 16.27 41.97 50.13
N VAL A 518 16.78 41.68 48.93
CA VAL A 518 16.23 42.16 47.68
C VAL A 518 15.36 41.10 47.01
N GLY A 519 14.35 41.55 46.30
CA GLY A 519 13.42 40.71 45.54
C GLY A 519 13.54 40.94 44.04
N LEU A 520 12.39 41.09 43.39
CA LEU A 520 12.26 41.34 41.95
C LEU A 520 13.05 42.60 41.55
N LYS A 521 13.85 42.49 40.50
CA LYS A 521 14.65 43.60 39.96
C LYS A 521 14.19 43.91 38.54
N ASP A 522 13.83 45.17 38.33
CA ASP A 522 13.58 45.77 37.02
C ASP A 522 14.81 46.61 36.58
N GLN A 523 14.77 47.21 35.39
CA GLN A 523 15.82 48.06 34.84
C GLN A 523 16.08 49.30 35.71
N ALA A 524 15.03 49.89 36.31
CA ALA A 524 15.13 51.11 37.10
C ALA A 524 15.08 50.88 38.61
N PHE A 525 14.25 49.93 39.08
CA PHE A 525 13.95 49.72 40.50
C PHE A 525 14.17 48.28 40.94
N ILE A 526 14.49 48.10 42.22
CA ILE A 526 14.59 46.79 42.88
C ILE A 526 13.63 46.74 44.07
N GLU A 527 12.94 45.61 44.22
CA GLU A 527 12.08 45.29 45.36
C GLU A 527 12.94 45.04 46.60
N ILE A 528 12.53 45.62 47.73
CA ILE A 528 13.11 45.41 49.04
C ILE A 528 12.14 44.57 49.87
N ARG A 529 12.55 43.36 50.24
CA ARG A 529 11.77 42.43 51.06
C ARG A 529 12.01 42.61 52.55
N GLY A 530 13.23 42.98 52.92
CA GLY A 530 13.66 43.07 54.31
C GLY A 530 14.84 44.02 54.50
N GLY A 531 14.95 44.56 55.71
CA GLY A 531 16.06 45.44 56.11
C GLY A 531 15.75 46.94 56.04
N LEU A 532 14.71 47.40 55.36
CA LEU A 532 14.34 48.83 55.29
C LEU A 532 12.84 49.06 55.53
N LYS A 533 12.52 50.26 56.01
CA LYS A 533 11.14 50.74 56.18
C LYS A 533 10.80 51.79 55.12
N GLU A 534 9.50 51.96 54.91
CA GLU A 534 9.00 53.02 54.05
C GLU A 534 9.44 54.38 54.58
N GLY A 535 10.06 55.16 53.71
CA GLY A 535 10.55 56.48 54.03
C GLY A 535 11.97 56.57 54.59
N ASP A 536 12.66 55.45 54.76
CA ASP A 536 14.09 55.45 55.02
C ASP A 536 14.85 56.17 53.90
N GLN A 537 15.85 56.96 54.27
CA GLN A 537 16.67 57.73 53.35
C GLN A 537 17.99 57.00 53.12
N VAL A 538 18.30 56.72 51.86
CA VAL A 538 19.52 56.00 51.47
C VAL A 538 20.38 56.85 50.57
N VAL A 539 21.70 56.70 50.69
CA VAL A 539 22.70 57.34 49.82
C VAL A 539 23.31 56.33 48.87
N ARG A 540 23.82 56.84 47.75
CA ARG A 540 24.51 56.02 46.75
C ARG A 540 25.75 55.36 47.39
N PRO A 541 25.88 54.02 47.36
CA PRO A 541 27.05 53.36 47.90
C PRO A 541 28.31 53.75 47.09
N PRO A 542 29.49 53.78 47.72
CA PRO A 542 30.75 54.01 47.02
C PRO A 542 30.95 52.90 45.98
N PHE A 543 31.44 53.27 44.79
CA PHE A 543 31.60 52.35 43.68
C PHE A 543 32.62 51.25 44.01
N GLY A 544 32.13 50.05 44.34
CA GLY A 544 32.94 48.86 44.68
C GLY A 544 33.06 47.86 43.53
N GLY A 545 33.29 48.33 42.30
CA GLY A 545 33.61 47.45 41.17
C GLY A 545 35.00 46.82 41.34
N PRO A 546 35.30 45.68 40.68
CA PRO A 546 36.63 45.07 40.72
C PRO A 546 37.70 46.10 40.32
N ALA A 547 38.80 46.12 41.07
CA ALA A 547 39.91 47.05 40.83
C ALA A 547 40.39 46.92 39.38
N ARG A 548 40.41 48.04 38.63
CA ARG A 548 41.01 48.07 37.29
C ARG A 548 42.50 47.71 37.42
N LYS A 549 42.86 46.50 37.03
CA LYS A 549 44.27 46.08 36.88
C LYS A 549 44.90 46.97 35.80
N GLY A 550 46.06 47.53 36.12
CA GLY A 550 46.64 48.72 35.49
C GLY A 550 46.75 48.70 33.96
N MET A 551 46.65 49.89 33.38
CA MET A 551 47.09 50.19 32.01
C MET A 551 48.55 49.78 31.86
N MET A 552 48.83 48.84 30.95
CA MET A 552 50.19 48.53 30.52
C MET A 552 50.76 49.68 29.69
N GLN A 553 52.00 50.01 30.04
CA GLN A 553 52.91 50.95 29.41
C GLN A 553 53.00 50.71 27.89
N PHE A 554 52.73 51.73 27.07
CA PHE A 554 53.19 51.74 25.68
C PHE A 554 54.70 51.98 25.67
N GLY A 555 55.46 51.00 25.15
CA GLY A 555 56.85 51.17 24.75
C GLY A 555 56.95 51.86 23.38
N PRO A 556 58.09 52.47 23.04
CA PRO A 556 58.23 53.33 21.87
C PRO A 556 58.11 52.53 20.58
N GLY A 557 57.38 53.11 19.62
CA GLY A 557 57.26 52.57 18.27
C GLY A 557 58.55 52.80 17.49
N ASP A 558 59.08 51.70 16.96
CA ASP A 558 60.07 51.72 15.90
C ASP A 558 59.31 51.76 14.57
N ASP A 559 59.49 52.86 13.85
CA ASP A 559 59.14 53.02 12.45
C ASP A 559 60.02 52.07 11.63
N GLU A 560 59.43 51.18 10.82
CA GLU A 560 60.15 50.61 9.70
C GLU A 560 59.28 50.39 8.47
N GLU A 561 59.86 50.88 7.37
CA GLU A 561 59.28 51.10 6.06
C GLU A 561 58.89 49.82 5.32
N ASN A 562 57.79 49.94 4.60
CA ASN A 562 57.31 49.02 3.59
C ASN A 562 58.31 48.99 2.40
N LYS A 563 58.92 47.84 2.12
CA LYS A 563 59.63 47.58 0.85
C LYS A 563 59.00 46.42 0.09
N GLU A 564 58.85 46.68 -1.20
CA GLU A 564 58.24 45.91 -2.26
C GLU A 564 59.02 44.63 -2.66
N GLY A 565 58.31 43.74 -3.34
CA GLY A 565 58.83 42.67 -4.22
C GLY A 565 58.60 41.27 -3.66
N GLU A 566 58.13 40.25 -4.38
CA GLU A 566 57.78 40.10 -5.79
C GLU A 566 57.18 38.69 -5.97
N ASN A 567 56.24 38.53 -6.92
CA ASN A 567 55.88 37.31 -7.66
C ASN A 567 55.28 36.08 -6.95
N LYS A 568 54.49 35.23 -7.61
CA LYS A 568 53.45 35.29 -8.66
C LYS A 568 53.08 33.82 -8.96
N ASP A 569 51.89 33.64 -9.50
CA ASP A 569 51.39 32.47 -10.26
C ASP A 569 51.00 31.26 -9.40
N GLY A 570 49.73 30.84 -9.37
CA GLY A 570 48.97 30.30 -10.51
C GLY A 570 49.12 28.77 -10.49
N GLN A 571 48.15 27.92 -10.81
CA GLN A 571 46.81 28.06 -11.33
C GLN A 571 46.14 26.68 -11.12
N SER A 572 44.82 26.69 -11.21
CA SER A 572 43.93 25.56 -11.49
C SER A 572 44.53 24.36 -12.23
N SER A 573 44.08 23.13 -11.92
CA SER A 573 43.09 22.44 -12.76
C SER A 573 42.88 20.96 -12.38
N SER A 574 41.60 20.57 -12.40
CA SER A 574 41.05 19.37 -13.06
C SER A 574 41.43 17.93 -12.60
N SER A 575 40.37 17.22 -12.23
CA SER A 575 39.93 15.92 -12.76
C SER A 575 40.72 14.62 -12.52
N SER A 576 39.96 13.65 -12.00
CA SER A 576 39.81 12.26 -12.47
C SER A 576 40.80 11.17 -12.04
N SER A 577 40.19 10.19 -11.37
CA SER A 577 40.31 8.73 -11.60
C SER A 577 41.44 7.91 -10.96
N SER A 578 40.98 7.01 -10.10
CA SER A 578 41.23 5.55 -10.14
C SER A 578 42.53 4.97 -9.59
N LYS A 579 42.31 3.87 -8.82
CA LYS A 579 43.20 2.74 -8.47
C LYS A 579 44.39 3.10 -7.57
N SER A 580 44.78 2.32 -6.58
CA SER A 580 44.43 0.96 -6.16
C SER A 580 45.18 0.74 -4.84
N GLU A 581 44.57 0.10 -3.84
CA GLU A 581 45.38 -0.74 -2.95
C GLU A 581 44.58 -1.89 -2.35
N SER A 582 45.22 -3.04 -2.47
CA SER A 582 44.80 -4.39 -2.11
C SER A 582 44.87 -4.64 -0.61
N GLY A 583 43.90 -5.40 -0.07
CA GLY A 583 43.94 -5.84 1.33
C GLY A 583 42.88 -6.88 1.71
N LYS A 584 42.99 -8.07 1.13
CA LYS A 584 42.69 -9.42 1.66
C LYS A 584 41.76 -9.60 2.91
N ALA A 585 40.78 -10.50 2.73
CA ALA A 585 40.51 -11.75 3.49
C ALA A 585 39.25 -11.88 4.38
N GLY A 586 38.53 -13.00 4.16
CA GLY A 586 37.69 -13.74 5.13
C GLY A 586 36.18 -13.71 4.82
N LYS A 587 35.58 -14.75 4.22
CA LYS A 587 34.88 -15.90 4.87
C LYS A 587 33.72 -15.43 5.78
N GLU A 588 32.46 -15.84 5.64
CA GLU A 588 31.79 -17.06 5.12
C GLU A 588 30.42 -16.70 4.54
#